data_AF-A0A1Y0B3K3-F1
#
_entry.id   AF-A0A1Y0B3K3-F1
#
_cell.length_a   1.000
_cell.length_b   1.000
_cell.length_c   1.000
_cell.angle_alpha   90.00
_cell.angle_beta   90.00
_cell.angle_gamma   90.00
#
_symmetry.space_group_name_H-M   'P 1'
#
loop_
_entity.id
_entity.type
_entity.pdbx_description
1 polymer ?
#
loop_
_entity_poly.entity_id
_entity_poly.type
_entity_poly.pdbx_seq_one_letter_code
_entity_poly.pdbx_strand_id
1 'polypeptide(L)' 'MISQGVFFLNQKSAVFDCFVELLMQASNDSGCKLKVFRTDNGTSFYSLQFSNYLDFKSVHLLRIHLHHTILV' A
#
# COMPACT_ATOMS: atom_id res chain seq x y z
N MET A 1 -5.42 -12.77 -17.88
CA MET A 1 -4.39 -13.23 -16.92
C MET A 1 -4.61 -12.47 -15.64
N ILE A 2 -4.91 -13.15 -14.52
CA ILE A 2 -5.10 -12.50 -13.23
C ILE A 2 -3.70 -12.35 -12.62
N SER A 3 -3.28 -11.10 -12.45
CA SER A 3 -1.99 -10.68 -11.90
C SER A 3 -1.76 -11.31 -10.52
N GLN A 4 -0.60 -11.95 -10.30
CA GLN A 4 -0.25 -12.49 -8.99
C GLN A 4 0.09 -11.33 -8.04
N GLY A 5 -0.93 -10.73 -7.43
CA GLY A 5 -0.81 -9.67 -6.42
C GLY A 5 -0.35 -10.16 -5.05
N VAL A 6 0.43 -11.24 -5.00
CA VAL A 6 0.89 -11.88 -3.76
C VAL A 6 2.42 -11.87 -3.73
N PHE A 7 2.99 -11.07 -2.82
CA PHE A 7 4.43 -10.98 -2.60
C PHE A 7 4.76 -11.66 -1.27
N PHE A 8 5.66 -12.65 -1.31
CA PHE A 8 6.22 -13.25 -0.11
C PHE A 8 7.42 -12.43 0.34
N LEU A 9 7.30 -11.79 1.51
CA LEU A 9 8.33 -10.91 2.04
C LEU A 9 9.11 -11.62 3.14
N ASN A 10 10.44 -11.65 3.00
CA ASN A 10 11.33 -12.21 4.02
C ASN A 10 11.47 -11.29 5.25
N GLN A 11 11.25 -9.98 5.08
CA GLN A 11 11.40 -8.98 6.15
C GLN A 11 10.45 -7.79 5.95
N LYS A 12 10.03 -7.16 7.06
CA LYS A 12 9.09 -6.01 7.02
C LYS A 12 9.63 -4.80 6.25
N SER A 13 10.95 -4.60 6.23
CA SER A 13 11.56 -3.50 5.48
C SER A 13 11.38 -3.63 3.97
N ALA A 14 11.21 -4.84 3.43
CA ALA A 14 11.00 -5.08 2.00
C ALA A 14 9.61 -4.67 1.50
N VAL A 15 8.67 -4.33 2.40
CA VAL A 15 7.30 -3.97 2.05
C VAL A 15 7.26 -2.77 1.10
N PHE A 16 8.12 -1.76 1.31
CA PHE A 16 8.11 -0.56 0.48
C PHE A 16 8.51 -0.86 -0.97
N ASP A 17 9.59 -1.60 -1.17
CA ASP A 17 10.11 -1.89 -2.50
C ASP A 17 9.10 -2.72 -3.31
N CYS A 18 8.52 -3.76 -2.68
CA CYS A 18 7.48 -4.56 -3.33
C CYS A 18 6.20 -3.76 -3.60
N PHE A 19 5.83 -2.82 -2.72
CA PHE A 19 4.69 -1.93 -2.98
C PHE A 19 4.92 -1.06 -4.22
N VAL A 20 6.13 -0.51 -4.39
CA VAL A 20 6.46 0.32 -5.56
C VAL A 20 6.38 -0.52 -6.84
N GLU A 21 6.93 -1.74 -6.83
CA GLU A 21 6.85 -2.65 -7.97
C GLU A 21 5.40 -3.01 -8.33
N LEU A 22 4.61 -3.42 -7.34
CA LEU A 22 3.20 -3.74 -7.54
C LEU A 22 2.42 -2.55 -8.08
N LEU A 23 2.65 -1.35 -7.54
CA LEU A 23 1.99 -0.15 -8.02
C LEU A 23 2.35 0.18 -9.47
N MET A 24 3.61 0.02 -9.86
CA MET A 24 4.04 0.23 -11.25
C MET A 24 3.37 -0.78 -12.19
N GLN A 25 3.37 -2.07 -11.83
CA GLN A 25 2.69 -3.11 -12.61
C GLN A 25 1.19 -2.81 -12.75
N ALA A 26 0.51 -2.55 -11.63
CA ALA A 26 -0.92 -2.24 -11.64
C ALA A 26 -1.25 -0.97 -12.44
N SER A 27 -0.39 0.06 -12.37
CA SER A 27 -0.61 1.30 -13.14
C SER A 27 -0.41 1.08 -14.64
N ASN A 28 0.58 0.29 -15.03
CA ASN A 28 0.84 -0.05 -16.44
C ASN A 28 -0.29 -0.91 -17.01
N ASP A 29 -0.70 -1.96 -16.28
CA ASP A 29 -1.74 -2.87 -16.72
C ASP A 29 -3.11 -2.18 -16.86
N SER A 30 -3.39 -1.22 -15.98
CA SER A 30 -4.69 -0.50 -15.97
C SER A 30 -4.68 0.81 -16.75
N GLY A 31 -3.52 1.35 -17.12
CA GLY A 31 -3.37 2.72 -17.63
C GLY A 31 -3.81 3.80 -16.63
N CYS A 32 -4.06 3.44 -15.37
CA CYS A 32 -4.59 4.32 -14.33
C CYS A 32 -3.48 4.70 -13.35
N LYS A 33 -3.64 5.87 -12.71
CA LYS A 33 -2.80 6.27 -11.58
C LYS A 33 -3.53 6.06 -10.25
N LEU A 34 -2.79 5.62 -9.24
CA LEU A 34 -3.29 5.59 -7.87
C LEU A 34 -3.56 7.02 -7.39
N LYS A 35 -4.73 7.26 -6.79
CA LYS A 35 -5.10 8.55 -6.16
C LYS A 35 -5.25 8.45 -4.65
N VAL A 36 -5.62 7.27 -4.16
CA VAL A 36 -5.94 7.03 -2.76
C VAL A 36 -5.32 5.71 -2.34
N PHE A 37 -4.53 5.71 -1.28
CA PHE A 37 -3.98 4.51 -0.66
C PHE A 37 -4.66 4.30 0.69
N ARG A 38 -5.37 3.17 0.85
CA ARG A 38 -6.07 2.80 2.08
C ARG A 38 -5.31 1.70 2.78
N THR A 39 -5.12 1.83 4.09
CA THR A 39 -4.51 0.77 4.90
C THR A 39 -5.17 0.68 6.28
N ASP A 40 -5.37 -0.56 6.71
CA ASP A 40 -5.83 -0.98 8.03
C ASP A 40 -4.67 -1.24 9.01
N ASN A 41 -3.42 -1.20 8.50
CA ASN A 41 -2.22 -1.44 9.27
C ASN A 41 -2.00 -0.30 10.28
N GLY A 42 -2.61 -0.45 11.46
CA GLY A 42 -2.44 0.42 12.61
C GLY A 42 -0.97 0.78 12.82
N THR A 43 -0.65 2.06 12.60
CA THR A 43 0.62 2.81 12.85
C THR A 43 1.98 2.19 12.46
N SER A 44 2.07 0.90 12.14
CA SER A 44 3.31 0.11 12.19
C SER A 44 4.00 -0.05 10.84
N PHE A 45 3.33 0.34 9.75
CA PHE A 45 3.85 0.23 8.38
C PHE A 45 4.12 1.58 7.71
N TYR A 46 4.06 2.67 8.49
CA TYR A 46 4.35 4.01 8.00
C TYR A 46 5.80 4.39 8.25
N SER A 47 6.70 3.90 7.38
CA SER A 47 8.04 4.49 7.30
C SER A 47 7.94 5.90 6.69
N LEU A 48 8.88 6.78 7.03
CA LEU A 48 9.01 8.09 6.40
C LEU A 48 9.11 7.99 4.86
N GLN A 49 9.72 6.91 4.37
CA GLN A 49 9.83 6.60 2.96
C GLN A 49 8.47 6.41 2.28
N PHE A 50 7.51 5.73 2.92
CA PHE A 50 6.15 5.58 2.41
C PHE A 50 5.44 6.93 2.32
N SER A 51 5.51 7.75 3.39
CA SER A 51 4.88 9.07 3.40
C SER A 51 5.43 9.95 2.28
N ASN A 52 6.76 10.07 2.18
CA ASN A 52 7.42 10.89 1.17
C ASN A 52 7.06 10.43 -0.25
N TYR A 53 6.96 9.12 -0.49
CA TYR A 53 6.61 8.58 -1.80
C TYR A 53 5.16 8.89 -2.18
N LEU A 54 4.21 8.70 -1.24
CA LEU A 54 2.80 9.00 -1.49
C LEU A 54 2.58 10.50 -1.72
N ASP A 55 3.25 11.35 -0.95
CA ASP A 55 3.21 12.80 -1.12
C ASP A 55 3.78 13.21 -2.49
N PHE A 56 4.94 12.67 -2.88
CA PHE A 56 5.54 12.88 -4.20
C PHE A 56 4.60 12.46 -5.34
N LYS A 57 3.86 11.37 -5.17
CA LYS A 57 2.87 10.88 -6.15
C LYS A 57 1.51 11.57 -6.04
N SER A 58 1.35 12.52 -5.10
CA SER A 58 0.07 13.16 -4.78
C SER A 58 -1.06 12.14 -4.51
N VAL A 59 -0.72 11.08 -3.78
CA VAL A 59 -1.63 10.02 -3.36
C VAL A 59 -2.12 10.30 -1.94
N HIS A 60 -3.43 10.40 -1.76
CA HIS A 60 -4.01 10.59 -0.44
C HIS A 60 -3.98 9.30 0.37
N LEU A 61 -3.36 9.35 1.54
CA LEU A 61 -3.41 8.28 2.50
C LEU A 61 -4.72 8.33 3.32
N LEU A 62 -5.43 7.21 3.36
CA LEU A 62 -6.52 6.97 4.29
C LEU A 62 -6.15 5.86 5.27
N ARG A 63 -6.07 6.22 6.56
CA ARG A 63 -5.86 5.26 7.66
C ARG A 63 -7.22 4.81 8.18
N ILE A 64 -7.52 3.53 8.03
CA ILE A 64 -8.75 2.96 8.58
C ILE A 64 -8.41 2.49 9.99
N HIS A 65 -8.91 3.20 11.03
CA HIS A 65 -8.93 2.65 12.37
C HIS A 65 -10.05 1.61 12.43
N LEU A 66 -9.70 0.33 12.36
CA LEU A 66 -10.62 -0.72 12.74
C LEU A 66 -10.78 -0.63 14.27
N HIS A 67 -11.85 0.03 14.72
CA HIS A 67 -12.32 -0.17 16.09
C HIS A 67 -12.68 -1.66 16.18
N HIS A 68 -11.98 -2.41 17.03
CA HIS A 68 -12.32 -3.80 17.34
C HIS A 68 -13.74 -3.84 17.89
N THR A 69 -14.73 -4.04 17.03
CA THR A 69 -16.04 -4.54 17.40
C THR A 69 -16.16 -5.93 16.80
N ILE A 70 -15.59 -6.90 17.52
CA ILE A 70 -16.00 -8.29 17.40
C ILE A 70 -17.42 -8.31 17.98
N LEU A 71 -18.43 -8.31 17.11
CA LEU A 71 -19.74 -8.84 17.48
C LEU A 71 -19.60 -10.36 17.43
N VAL A 72 -19.41 -10.95 18.61
CA VAL A 72 -19.75 -12.36 18.88
C VAL A 72 -21.26 -12.49 19.02
#